data_AF-A0A832TAA1-F1
#
_entry.id   AF-A0A832TAA1-F1
#
_cell.length_a   1.000
_cell.length_b   1.000
_cell.length_c   1.000
_cell.angle_alpha   90.00
_cell.angle_beta   90.00
_cell.angle_gamma   90.00
#
_symmetry.space_group_name_H-M   'P 1'
#
loop_
_entity.id
_entity.type
_entity.pdbx_description
1 polymer ?
#
loop_
_entity_poly.entity_id
_entity_poly.type
_entity_poly.pdbx_seq_one_letter_code
_entity_poly.pdbx_strand_id
1 'polypeptide(L)'
;MAEPRCPYFNRCGGCSFQNVDYQTQLDNKKQQLVHAIRADIDPDLKDIDVKVFSGEPYDYRNRMDFIFHANGLGFREKGRWQNIIDIKECPISDQRLNLLLAEVRDFFREPDAFHVKKHSGTFRYA
;
A
#
# COMPACT_ATOMS: atom_id res chain seq x y z
N MET A 1 6.97 -18.14 3.57
CA MET A 1 7.72 -16.87 3.75
C MET A 1 8.31 -16.47 2.41
N ALA A 2 8.33 -15.19 2.08
CA ALA A 2 8.81 -14.66 0.80
C ALA A 2 9.71 -13.44 1.02
N GLU A 3 10.59 -13.15 0.07
CA GLU A 3 11.35 -11.89 0.07
C GLU A 3 10.49 -10.74 -0.49
N PRO A 4 10.32 -9.63 0.25
CA PRO A 4 9.58 -8.47 -0.24
C PRO A 4 10.24 -7.86 -1.48
N ARG A 5 9.47 -7.63 -2.56
CA ARG A 5 9.98 -6.89 -3.74
C ARG A 5 10.16 -5.40 -3.49
N CYS A 6 9.41 -4.83 -2.53
CA CYS A 6 9.47 -3.40 -2.25
C CYS A 6 10.64 -3.06 -1.31
N PRO A 7 11.57 -2.17 -1.71
CA PRO A 7 12.68 -1.74 -0.85
C PRO A 7 12.22 -0.93 0.37
N TYR A 8 10.97 -0.46 0.37
CA TYR A 8 10.36 0.30 1.45
C TYR A 8 9.49 -0.55 2.39
N PHE A 9 9.44 -1.87 2.18
CA PHE A 9 8.61 -2.76 2.99
C PHE A 9 8.94 -2.67 4.49
N ASN A 10 7.95 -2.86 5.36
CA ASN A 10 7.98 -2.60 6.80
C ASN A 10 8.18 -1.15 7.27
N ARG A 11 8.68 -0.24 6.41
CA ARG A 11 8.75 1.21 6.70
C ARG A 11 7.54 1.96 6.14
N CYS A 12 7.16 1.65 4.90
CA CYS A 12 5.96 2.20 4.26
C CYS A 12 4.70 1.67 4.92
N GLY A 13 3.72 2.56 5.15
CA GLY A 13 2.41 2.18 5.67
C GLY A 13 1.50 1.46 4.67
N GLY A 14 1.93 1.24 3.42
CA GLY A 14 1.07 0.73 2.34
C GLY A 14 0.85 -0.78 2.32
N CYS A 15 1.90 -1.59 2.56
CA CYS A 15 1.84 -3.05 2.43
C CYS A 15 2.23 -3.75 3.75
N SER A 16 1.47 -4.78 4.13
CA SER A 16 1.69 -5.53 5.38
C SER A 16 2.25 -6.95 5.20
N PHE A 17 2.08 -7.55 4.03
CA PHE A 17 2.30 -9.00 3.84
C PHE A 17 3.25 -9.38 2.70
N GLN A 18 4.08 -8.46 2.18
CA GLN A 18 5.01 -8.83 1.09
C GLN A 18 6.07 -9.86 1.51
N ASN A 19 6.25 -10.08 2.81
CA ASN A 19 7.10 -11.15 3.36
C ASN A 19 6.39 -12.53 3.46
N VAL A 20 5.13 -12.60 3.05
CA VAL A 20 4.33 -13.83 3.01
C VAL A 20 4.15 -14.20 1.54
N ASP A 21 4.33 -15.47 1.20
CA ASP A 21 4.09 -15.96 -0.15
C ASP A 21 2.62 -15.76 -0.55
N TYR A 22 2.38 -15.47 -1.83
CA TYR A 22 1.07 -14.99 -2.27
C TYR A 22 -0.03 -16.04 -2.05
N GLN A 23 0.26 -17.32 -2.28
CA GLN A 23 -0.69 -18.40 -2.03
C GLN A 23 -1.08 -18.48 -0.55
N THR A 24 -0.11 -18.44 0.36
CA THR A 24 -0.39 -18.38 1.81
C THR A 24 -1.18 -17.13 2.18
N GLN A 25 -0.98 -15.98 1.53
CA GLN A 25 -1.83 -14.80 1.77
C GLN A 25 -3.29 -15.08 1.42
N LEU A 26 -3.56 -15.73 0.28
CA LEU A 26 -4.91 -16.09 -0.15
C LEU A 26 -5.54 -17.11 0.80
N ASP A 27 -4.80 -18.15 1.17
CA ASP A 27 -5.26 -19.20 2.07
C ASP A 27 -5.57 -18.64 3.47
N ASN A 28 -4.70 -17.77 4.00
CA ASN A 28 -4.93 -17.10 5.28
C ASN A 28 -6.20 -16.24 5.25
N LYS A 29 -6.42 -15.47 4.17
CA LYS A 29 -7.65 -14.67 4.03
C LYS A 29 -8.90 -15.55 3.93
N LYS A 30 -8.82 -16.66 3.18
CA LYS A 30 -9.91 -17.65 3.08
C LYS A 30 -10.25 -18.21 4.47
N GLN A 31 -9.25 -18.65 5.21
CA GLN A 31 -9.43 -19.19 6.56
C GLN A 31 -9.97 -18.15 7.54
N GLN A 32 -9.50 -16.90 7.47
CA GLN A 32 -10.02 -15.80 8.30
C GLN A 32 -11.52 -15.56 8.04
N LEU A 33 -11.94 -15.56 6.78
CA LEU A 33 -13.36 -15.42 6.43
C LEU A 33 -14.19 -16.61 6.95
N VAL A 34 -13.73 -17.84 6.75
CA VAL A 34 -14.40 -19.04 7.26
C VAL A 34 -14.55 -19.00 8.78
N HIS A 35 -13.49 -18.56 9.49
CA HIS A 35 -13.52 -18.42 10.94
C HIS A 35 -14.53 -17.35 11.39
N ALA A 36 -14.52 -16.18 10.74
CA ALA A 36 -15.48 -15.10 11.03
C ALA A 36 -16.93 -15.55 10.81
N ILE A 37 -17.21 -16.24 9.70
CA ILE A 37 -18.56 -16.78 9.41
C ILE A 37 -19.03 -17.73 10.53
N ARG A 38 -18.17 -18.65 10.98
CA ARG A 38 -18.52 -19.56 12.08
C ARG A 38 -18.74 -18.85 13.40
N ALA A 39 -17.93 -17.83 13.69
CA ALA A 39 -18.03 -17.07 14.93
C ALA A 39 -19.32 -16.24 14.98
N ASP A 40 -19.71 -15.61 13.86
CA ASP A 40 -20.81 -14.64 13.83
C ASP A 40 -22.16 -15.26 13.44
N ILE A 41 -22.18 -16.40 12.74
CA ILE A 41 -23.42 -17.01 12.21
C ILE A 41 -23.74 -18.31 12.94
N ASP A 42 -22.89 -19.33 12.78
CA ASP A 42 -23.10 -20.66 13.36
C ASP A 42 -21.77 -21.41 13.50
N PRO A 43 -21.34 -21.77 14.73
CA PRO A 43 -20.08 -22.47 14.96
C PRO A 43 -20.05 -23.88 14.35
N ASP A 44 -21.20 -24.51 14.15
CA ASP A 44 -21.33 -25.86 13.62
C ASP A 44 -21.44 -25.90 12.09
N LEU A 45 -21.37 -24.74 11.41
CA LEU A 45 -21.45 -24.66 9.96
C LEU A 45 -20.26 -25.37 9.29
N LYS A 46 -20.57 -26.48 8.62
CA LYS A 46 -19.63 -27.30 7.85
C LYS A 46 -19.59 -26.86 6.38
N ASP A 47 -18.52 -27.25 5.69
CA ASP A 47 -18.42 -27.17 4.23
C ASP A 47 -18.62 -25.77 3.64
N ILE A 48 -18.11 -24.74 4.33
CA ILE A 48 -18.08 -23.36 3.82
C ILE A 48 -17.11 -23.28 2.63
N ASP A 49 -17.64 -23.38 1.42
CA ASP A 49 -16.85 -23.25 0.19
C ASP A 49 -16.65 -21.78 -0.20
N VAL A 50 -15.52 -21.22 0.23
CA VAL A 50 -15.11 -19.88 -0.21
C VAL A 50 -14.32 -20.00 -1.52
N LYS A 51 -14.94 -19.54 -2.60
CA LYS A 51 -14.28 -19.35 -3.89
C LYS A 51 -13.38 -18.11 -3.87
N VAL A 52 -12.09 -18.31 -4.19
CA VAL A 52 -11.10 -17.23 -4.24
C VAL A 52 -10.98 -16.70 -5.67
N PHE A 53 -11.08 -15.38 -5.82
CA PHE A 53 -10.75 -14.67 -7.05
C PHE A 53 -9.54 -13.80 -6.76
N SER A 54 -8.48 -13.96 -7.56
CA SER A 54 -7.22 -13.26 -7.37
C SER A 54 -6.57 -12.95 -8.71
N GLY A 55 -5.68 -11.97 -8.73
CA GLY A 55 -4.89 -11.58 -9.90
C GLY A 55 -3.41 -11.52 -9.55
N GLU A 56 -2.62 -10.85 -10.38
CA GLU A 56 -1.20 -10.68 -10.11
C GLU A 56 -0.96 -9.86 -8.83
N PRO A 57 0.02 -10.25 -7.98
CA PRO A 57 0.29 -9.59 -6.70
C PRO A 57 1.01 -8.24 -6.81
N TYR A 58 1.42 -7.83 -8.01
CA TYR A 58 2.18 -6.62 -8.32
C TYR A 58 1.56 -5.88 -9.51
N ASP A 59 1.96 -4.63 -9.73
CA ASP A 59 1.48 -3.77 -10.82
C ASP A 59 -0.05 -3.60 -10.92
N TYR A 60 -0.80 -3.91 -9.85
CA TYR A 60 -2.27 -3.94 -9.88
C TYR A 60 -2.94 -2.61 -9.52
N ARG A 61 -2.23 -1.67 -8.87
CA ARG A 61 -2.81 -0.36 -8.50
C ARG A 61 -2.75 0.59 -9.69
N ASN A 62 -3.93 0.95 -10.18
CA ASN A 62 -4.14 1.91 -11.26
C ASN A 62 -4.37 3.36 -10.76
N ARG A 63 -4.35 3.57 -9.45
CA ARG A 63 -4.39 4.89 -8.81
C ARG A 63 -3.57 4.89 -7.51
N MET A 64 -2.78 5.93 -7.36
CA MET A 64 -1.97 6.23 -6.19
C MET A 64 -2.23 7.68 -5.77
N ASP A 65 -2.19 7.96 -4.46
CA ASP A 65 -2.24 9.32 -3.92
C ASP A 65 -0.89 9.57 -3.23
N PHE A 66 0.10 10.10 -3.95
CA PHE A 66 1.44 10.36 -3.40
C PHE A 66 1.43 11.66 -2.60
N ILE A 67 2.06 11.67 -1.42
CA ILE A 67 2.08 12.85 -0.55
C ILE A 67 3.30 13.71 -0.87
N PHE A 68 3.08 15.01 -1.10
CA PHE A 68 4.16 15.98 -1.20
C PHE A 68 4.86 16.18 0.15
N HIS A 69 6.18 16.18 0.12
CA HIS A 69 7.06 16.58 1.22
C HIS A 69 8.15 17.51 0.71
N ALA A 70 8.95 18.06 1.62
CA ALA A 70 9.93 19.11 1.31
C ALA A 70 10.88 18.74 0.15
N ASN A 71 11.19 17.46 -0.02
CA ASN A 71 12.16 16.98 -1.01
C ASN A 71 11.56 16.00 -2.03
N GLY A 72 10.24 16.02 -2.25
CA GLY A 72 9.60 15.22 -3.29
C GLY A 72 8.27 14.59 -2.89
N LEU A 73 8.10 13.31 -3.26
CA LEU A 73 6.84 12.57 -3.13
C LEU A 73 7.03 11.26 -2.36
N GLY A 74 6.02 10.88 -1.60
CA GLY A 74 6.14 9.76 -0.68
C GLY A 74 4.83 9.20 -0.14
N PHE A 75 4.95 8.30 0.82
CA PHE A 75 3.83 7.77 1.59
C PHE A 75 4.07 7.94 3.09
N ARG A 76 3.02 7.77 3.88
CA ARG A 76 3.17 7.81 5.35
C ARG A 76 3.99 6.64 5.84
N GLU A 77 4.86 6.93 6.80
CA GLU A 77 5.59 5.92 7.54
C GLU A 77 4.64 5.09 8.42
N LYS A 78 4.87 3.78 8.48
CA LYS A 78 4.06 2.85 9.26
C LYS A 78 4.07 3.24 10.75
N GLY A 79 2.89 3.43 11.32
CA GLY A 79 2.73 3.83 12.72
C GLY A 79 3.08 5.30 13.03
N ARG A 80 3.51 6.10 12.04
CA ARG A 80 3.88 7.51 12.24
C ARG A 80 3.18 8.40 11.21
N TRP A 81 1.97 8.84 11.55
CA TRP A 81 1.09 9.58 10.63
C TRP A 81 1.66 10.91 10.10
N GLN A 82 2.63 11.50 10.80
CA GLN A 82 3.27 12.77 10.47
C GLN A 82 4.49 12.61 9.56
N ASN A 83 5.07 11.40 9.54
CA ASN A 83 6.31 11.15 8.83
C ASN A 83 5.99 10.66 7.43
N ILE A 84 6.72 11.22 6.46
CA ILE A 84 6.63 10.81 5.06
C ILE A 84 7.95 10.12 4.73
N ILE A 85 7.85 8.94 4.13
CA ILE A 85 8.99 8.26 3.52
C ILE A 85 9.04 8.64 2.05
N ASP A 86 10.23 9.00 1.57
CA ASP A 86 10.44 9.28 0.15
C ASP A 86 10.31 8.00 -0.67
N ILE A 87 9.51 8.04 -1.73
CA ILE A 87 9.22 6.90 -2.61
C ILE A 87 9.62 7.27 -4.03
N LYS A 88 10.46 6.43 -4.63
CA LYS A 88 10.87 6.55 -6.04
C LYS A 88 10.10 5.63 -6.97
N GLU A 89 9.62 4.51 -6.44
CA GLU A 89 8.83 3.52 -7.15
C GLU A 89 7.97 2.71 -6.17
N CYS A 90 6.86 2.17 -6.65
CA CYS A 90 6.00 1.27 -5.89
C CYS A 90 5.72 0.01 -6.72
N PRO A 91 6.23 -1.18 -6.34
CA PRO A 91 6.05 -2.40 -7.15
C PRO A 91 4.62 -2.89 -7.30
N ILE A 92 3.69 -2.42 -6.47
CA ILE A 92 2.26 -2.74 -6.61
C ILE A 92 1.51 -1.72 -7.47
N SER A 93 2.18 -0.62 -7.87
CA SER A 93 1.64 0.41 -8.74
C SER A 93 1.94 0.07 -10.18
N ASP A 94 0.99 0.32 -11.08
CA ASP A 94 1.20 0.20 -12.52
C ASP A 94 2.46 0.98 -12.94
N GLN A 95 3.26 0.39 -13.83
CA GLN A 95 4.53 0.96 -14.28
C GLN A 95 4.37 2.37 -14.88
N ARG A 96 3.25 2.66 -15.55
CA ARG A 96 2.94 4.00 -16.09
C ARG A 96 2.83 5.04 -14.98
N LEU A 97 2.30 4.66 -13.82
CA LEU A 97 2.24 5.54 -12.64
C LEU A 97 3.63 5.74 -12.02
N ASN A 98 4.51 4.74 -12.06
CA ASN A 98 5.90 4.90 -11.61
C ASN A 98 6.68 5.85 -12.55
N LEU A 99 6.42 5.83 -13.85
CA LEU A 99 6.96 6.81 -14.79
C LEU A 99 6.44 8.23 -14.50
N LEU A 100 5.13 8.38 -14.33
CA LEU A 100 4.53 9.67 -13.95
C LEU A 100 5.05 10.18 -12.60
N LEU A 101 5.25 9.30 -11.62
CA LEU A 101 5.86 9.67 -10.35
C LEU A 101 7.25 10.30 -10.56
N ALA A 102 8.09 9.71 -11.42
CA ALA A 102 9.40 10.26 -11.72
C ALA A 102 9.29 11.65 -12.38
N GLU A 103 8.39 11.82 -13.35
CA GLU A 103 8.16 13.11 -14.03
C GLU A 103 7.68 14.19 -13.06
N VAL A 104 6.72 13.88 -12.19
CA VAL A 104 6.19 14.82 -11.19
C VAL A 104 7.29 15.20 -10.19
N ARG A 105 8.13 14.25 -9.77
CA ARG A 105 9.28 14.54 -8.89
C ARG A 105 10.30 15.48 -9.56
N ASP A 106 10.57 15.29 -10.84
CA ASP A 106 11.50 16.13 -11.59
C ASP A 106 10.97 17.54 -11.80
N PHE A 107 9.64 17.67 -11.98
CA PHE A 107 8.95 18.96 -12.08
C PHE A 107 8.93 19.71 -10.74
N PHE A 108 8.66 19.01 -9.64
CA PHE A 108 8.57 19.56 -8.29
C PHE A 108 9.83 19.29 -7.45
N ARG A 109 10.95 19.97 -7.76
CA ARG A 109 12.22 19.81 -7.01
C ARG A 109 12.16 20.34 -5.57
N GLU A 110 11.48 21.47 -5.39
CA GLU A 110 11.30 22.14 -4.08
C GLU A 110 9.84 22.61 -3.95
N PRO A 111 8.88 21.68 -3.80
CA PRO A 111 7.47 22.04 -3.74
C PRO A 111 7.16 22.78 -2.42
N ASP A 112 6.22 23.73 -2.48
CA ASP A 112 5.55 24.27 -1.29
C ASP A 112 4.62 23.21 -0.68
N ALA A 113 5.24 22.19 -0.07
CA ALA A 113 4.57 21.02 0.47
C ALA A 113 3.78 21.38 1.73
N PHE A 114 2.57 20.83 1.81
CA PHE A 114 1.66 21.12 2.90
C PHE A 114 2.14 20.54 4.23
N HIS A 115 2.33 21.41 5.21
CA HIS A 115 2.76 21.04 6.55
C HIS A 115 1.55 20.78 7.47
N VAL A 116 1.23 19.51 7.71
CA VAL A 116 -0.03 19.08 8.34
C VAL A 116 -0.35 19.77 9.68
N LYS A 117 0.63 19.94 10.58
CA LYS A 117 0.40 20.61 11.88
C LYS A 117 0.23 22.12 11.83
N LYS A 118 0.93 22.77 10.90
CA LYS A 118 0.93 24.23 10.76
C LYS A 118 -0.22 24.69 9.88
N HIS A 119 -0.86 23.75 9.18
CA HIS A 119 -1.92 24.01 8.20
C HIS A 119 -1.50 25.04 7.14
N SER A 120 -0.24 24.97 6.70
CA SER A 120 0.38 25.89 5.76
C SER A 120 1.00 25.15 4.57
N GLY A 121 1.20 25.84 3.46
CA GLY A 121 1.68 25.27 2.20
C GLY A 121 0.56 24.92 1.23
N THR A 122 0.91 24.58 0.01
CA THR A 122 -0.04 24.44 -1.10
C THR A 122 -0.27 22.98 -1.48
N PHE A 123 0.81 22.26 -1.79
CA PHE A 123 0.71 20.93 -2.41
C PHE A 123 0.59 19.83 -1.36
N ARG A 124 -0.47 19.03 -1.44
CA ARG A 124 -0.75 17.93 -0.48
C ARG A 124 -0.51 16.56 -1.11
N TYR A 125 -1.13 16.33 -2.26
CA TYR A 125 -1.08 15.06 -2.96
C TYR A 125 -0.85 15.29 -4.46
N ALA A 126 -0.15 14.34 -5.08
CA ALA A 126 -0.06 14.16 -6.53
C ALA A 126 -0.80 12.88 -6.94
#